data_AF-A0A413UW98-F1
#
_entry.id   AF-A0A413UW98-F1
#
_cell.length_a   1.000
_cell.length_b   1.000
_cell.length_c   1.000
_cell.angle_alpha   90.00
_cell.angle_beta   90.00
_cell.angle_gamma   90.00
#
_symmetry.space_group_name_H-M   'P 1'
#
loop_
_entity.id
_entity.type
_entity.pdbx_description
1 polymer ?
#
loop_
_entity_poly.entity_id
_entity_poly.type
_entity_poly.pdbx_seq_one_letter_code
_entity_poly.pdbx_strand_id
1 'polypeptide(L)'
;MSFVADEVVKWREDPPWFDRIDMDELGRLAGIGYEPKQIAMYYNVPETDFIWYFNLVGSPLKYHYERGQLLQRAKEGLAMAASAETGDNVTQAQRFDKFRQATGYRNSISKIFYDDIG
;
A
#
# COMPACT_ATOMS: atom_id res chain seq x y z
N MET A 1 0.82 -28.43 24.38
CA MET A 1 -0.08 -27.40 23.82
C MET A 1 -0.05 -27.55 22.31
N SER A 2 -1.21 -27.80 21.71
CA SER A 2 -1.39 -27.88 20.26
C SER A 2 -1.50 -26.45 19.73
N PHE A 3 -0.63 -26.07 18.80
CA PHE A 3 -0.78 -24.84 18.02
C PHE A 3 -1.91 -25.09 17.02
N VAL A 4 -3.12 -24.66 17.37
CA VAL A 4 -4.19 -24.46 16.39
C VAL A 4 -3.69 -23.35 15.48
N ALA A 5 -3.66 -23.59 14.17
CA ALA A 5 -3.35 -22.56 13.19
C ALA A 5 -4.17 -21.30 13.53
N ASP A 6 -3.47 -20.19 13.76
CA ASP A 6 -4.02 -18.90 14.19
C ASP A 6 -5.38 -18.65 13.53
N GLU A 7 -6.43 -18.57 14.35
CA GLU A 7 -7.69 -18.03 13.90
C GLU A 7 -7.40 -16.68 13.25
N VAL A 8 -7.75 -16.52 11.98
CA VAL A 8 -7.54 -15.27 11.26
C VAL A 8 -8.26 -14.15 12.01
N VAL A 9 -7.49 -13.34 12.74
CA VAL A 9 -8.06 -12.31 13.62
C VAL A 9 -8.56 -11.16 12.74
N LYS A 10 -9.87 -10.96 12.77
CA LYS A 10 -10.54 -9.87 12.06
C LYS A 10 -10.54 -8.61 12.91
N TRP A 11 -10.48 -7.45 12.26
CA TRP A 11 -10.80 -6.19 12.91
C TRP A 11 -12.24 -6.23 13.42
N ARG A 12 -12.44 -5.88 14.69
CA ARG A 12 -13.76 -5.90 15.33
C ARG A 12 -14.05 -4.61 16.07
N GLU A 13 -13.06 -4.14 16.82
CA GLU A 13 -13.18 -2.97 17.68
C GLU A 13 -11.98 -2.05 17.46
N ASP A 14 -12.24 -0.75 17.52
CA ASP A 14 -11.23 0.27 17.29
C ASP A 14 -10.38 0.47 18.57
N PRO A 15 -9.04 0.54 18.45
CA PRO A 15 -8.19 0.80 19.59
C PRO A 15 -8.38 2.24 20.14
N PRO A 16 -8.04 2.51 21.41
CA PRO A 16 -8.24 3.84 22.02
C PRO A 16 -7.52 5.01 21.34
N TRP A 17 -6.53 4.73 20.49
CA TRP A 17 -5.79 5.74 19.72
C TRP A 17 -6.30 5.89 18.29
N PHE A 18 -7.27 5.09 17.85
CA PHE A 18 -7.73 5.04 16.46
C PHE A 18 -8.24 6.39 15.95
N ASP A 19 -9.01 7.10 16.78
CA ASP A 19 -9.56 8.42 16.45
C ASP A 19 -8.49 9.51 16.23
N ARG A 20 -7.24 9.25 16.63
CA ARG A 20 -6.11 10.18 16.40
C ARG A 20 -5.52 10.03 14.99
N ILE A 21 -5.88 8.97 14.27
CA ILE A 21 -5.34 8.67 12.96
C ILE A 21 -6.20 9.36 11.89
N ASP A 22 -5.64 10.37 11.24
CA ASP A 22 -6.20 10.86 9.98
C ASP A 22 -5.87 9.85 8.87
N MET A 23 -6.91 9.18 8.36
CA MET A 23 -6.77 8.13 7.36
C MET A 23 -6.32 8.65 5.99
N ASP A 24 -6.64 9.90 5.65
CA ASP A 24 -6.15 10.52 4.42
C ASP A 24 -4.68 10.91 4.57
N GLU A 25 -4.28 11.42 5.73
CA GLU A 25 -2.87 11.69 6.02
C GLU A 25 -2.03 10.42 6.07
N LEU A 26 -2.52 9.36 6.71
CA LEU A 26 -1.91 8.04 6.68
C LEU A 26 -1.70 7.56 5.24
N GLY A 27 -2.71 7.71 4.38
CA GLY A 27 -2.61 7.37 2.97
C GLY A 27 -1.55 8.21 2.23
N ARG A 28 -1.44 9.51 2.52
CA ARG A 28 -0.40 10.38 1.94
C ARG A 28 1.00 9.94 2.38
N LEU A 29 1.20 9.64 3.67
CA LEU A 29 2.47 9.14 4.21
C LEU A 29 2.87 7.81 3.56
N ALA A 30 1.91 6.90 3.42
CA ALA A 30 2.13 5.63 2.72
C ALA A 30 2.52 5.85 1.25
N GLY A 31 1.83 6.78 0.58
CA GLY A 31 2.10 7.17 -0.81
C GLY A 31 3.54 7.58 -1.05
N ILE A 32 4.13 8.35 -0.14
CA ILE A 32 5.53 8.82 -0.23
C ILE A 32 6.56 7.84 0.37
N GLY A 33 6.12 6.64 0.79
CA GLY A 33 7.00 5.53 1.13
C GLY A 33 7.31 5.36 2.62
N TYR A 34 6.59 6.02 3.53
CA TYR A 34 6.73 5.73 4.96
C TYR A 34 6.19 4.34 5.28
N GLU A 35 6.94 3.56 6.06
CA GLU A 35 6.55 2.23 6.51
C GLU A 35 5.54 2.32 7.67
N PRO A 36 4.70 1.28 7.90
CA PRO A 36 3.70 1.29 8.98
C PRO A 36 4.29 1.61 10.36
N LYS A 37 5.50 1.13 10.68
CA LYS A 37 6.19 1.46 11.94
C LYS A 37 6.54 2.95 12.07
N GLN A 38 6.92 3.59 10.97
CA GLN A 38 7.24 5.02 10.94
C GLN A 38 5.96 5.86 11.05
N ILE A 39 4.85 5.38 10.47
CA ILE A 39 3.53 5.99 10.63
C ILE A 39 3.05 5.86 12.09
N ALA A 40 3.28 4.71 12.74
CA ALA A 40 3.01 4.54 14.16
C ALA A 40 3.78 5.58 15.00
N MET A 41 5.08 5.76 14.72
CA MET A 41 5.90 6.80 15.36
C MET A 41 5.37 8.21 15.09
N TYR A 42 4.94 8.51 13.86
CA TYR A 42 4.40 9.82 13.48
C TYR A 42 3.16 10.20 14.31
N TYR A 43 2.25 9.25 14.52
CA TYR A 43 1.05 9.46 15.35
C TYR A 43 1.28 9.25 16.85
N ASN A 44 2.53 8.99 17.27
CA ASN A 44 2.87 8.65 18.65
C ASN A 44 2.04 7.49 19.22
N VAL A 45 1.87 6.44 18.42
CA VAL A 45 1.21 5.18 18.78
C VAL A 45 2.28 4.11 19.04
N PRO A 46 2.15 3.26 20.07
CA PRO A 46 3.06 2.15 20.29
C PRO A 46 3.16 1.26 19.03
N GLU A 47 4.39 1.07 18.53
CA GLU A 47 4.63 0.36 17.26
C GLU A 47 3.98 -1.03 17.24
N THR A 48 4.21 -1.84 18.28
CA THR A 48 3.67 -3.22 18.35
C THR A 48 2.16 -3.24 18.26
N ASP A 49 1.49 -2.28 18.91
CA ASP A 49 0.04 -2.18 18.92
C ASP A 49 -0.49 -1.74 17.55
N PHE A 50 0.11 -0.70 16.97
CA PHE A 50 -0.23 -0.25 15.62
C PHE A 50 -0.06 -1.38 14.59
N ILE A 51 1.07 -2.09 14.62
CA ILE A 51 1.39 -3.17 13.69
C ILE A 51 0.44 -4.35 13.87
N TRP A 52 0.02 -4.65 15.11
CA TRP A 52 -0.98 -5.68 15.37
C TRP A 52 -2.31 -5.35 14.67
N TYR A 53 -2.86 -4.17 14.95
CA TYR A 53 -4.10 -3.67 14.35
C TYR A 53 -4.01 -3.50 12.83
N PHE A 54 -2.85 -3.10 12.31
CA PHE A 54 -2.58 -3.02 10.88
C PHE A 54 -2.69 -4.38 10.19
N ASN A 55 -2.25 -5.47 10.82
CA ASN A 55 -2.24 -6.80 10.21
C ASN A 55 -3.56 -7.57 10.34
N LEU A 56 -4.53 -7.05 11.11
CA LEU A 56 -5.85 -7.67 11.23
C LEU A 56 -6.58 -7.73 9.88
N VAL A 57 -7.35 -8.79 9.67
CA VAL A 57 -8.18 -8.92 8.47
C VAL A 57 -9.28 -7.87 8.48
N GLY A 58 -9.40 -7.13 7.37
CA GLY A 58 -10.31 -5.98 7.27
C GLY A 58 -9.80 -4.72 7.95
N SER A 59 -8.50 -4.66 8.31
CA SER A 59 -7.92 -3.46 8.92
C SER A 59 -8.13 -2.21 8.05
N PRO A 60 -8.81 -1.16 8.57
CA PRO A 60 -8.94 0.11 7.86
C PRO A 60 -7.58 0.78 7.66
N LEU A 61 -6.65 0.62 8.62
CA LEU A 61 -5.28 1.15 8.52
C LEU A 61 -4.56 0.59 7.28
N LYS A 62 -4.64 -0.73 7.09
CA LYS A 62 -4.00 -1.41 5.95
C LYS A 62 -4.66 -1.03 4.63
N TYR A 63 -5.98 -0.95 4.60
CA TYR A 63 -6.70 -0.50 3.40
C TYR A 63 -6.27 0.91 2.97
N HIS A 64 -6.26 1.87 3.89
CA HIS A 64 -5.89 3.25 3.57
C HIS A 64 -4.41 3.39 3.21
N TYR A 65 -3.53 2.62 3.85
CA TYR A 65 -2.12 2.54 3.50
C TYR A 65 -1.90 2.06 2.06
N GLU A 66 -2.47 0.90 1.71
CA GLU A 66 -2.34 0.31 0.38
C GLU A 66 -2.99 1.19 -0.69
N ARG A 67 -4.14 1.80 -0.39
CA ARG A 67 -4.80 2.78 -1.26
C ARG A 67 -3.92 4.01 -1.47
N GLY A 68 -3.28 4.54 -0.43
CA GLY A 68 -2.36 5.66 -0.53
C GLY A 68 -1.19 5.39 -1.47
N GLN A 69 -0.56 4.22 -1.34
CA GLN A 69 0.48 3.76 -2.26
C GLN A 69 -0.02 3.64 -3.70
N LEU A 70 -1.22 3.06 -3.90
CA LEU A 70 -1.83 2.92 -5.21
C LEU A 70 -2.07 4.28 -5.86
N LEU A 71 -2.66 5.23 -5.12
CA LEU A 71 -2.97 6.57 -5.64
C LEU A 71 -1.71 7.32 -6.05
N GLN A 72 -0.63 7.24 -5.27
CA GLN A 72 0.63 7.88 -5.64
C GLN A 72 1.26 7.25 -6.88
N ARG A 73 1.29 5.91 -6.97
CA ARG A 73 1.77 5.21 -8.18
C ARG A 73 0.93 5.54 -9.41
N ALA A 74 -0.39 5.64 -9.26
CA ALA A 74 -1.29 6.03 -10.35
C ALA A 74 -1.02 7.45 -10.81
N LYS A 75 -0.85 8.40 -9.88
CA LYS A 75 -0.50 9.79 -10.18
C LYS A 75 0.82 9.89 -10.97
N GLU A 76 1.85 9.19 -10.52
CA GLU A 76 3.15 9.15 -11.21
C GLU A 76 3.04 8.50 -12.60
N GLY A 77 2.33 7.37 -12.70
CA GLY A 77 2.09 6.67 -13.97
C GLY A 77 1.35 7.51 -14.99
N LEU A 78 0.31 8.24 -14.58
CA LEU A 78 -0.45 9.15 -15.45
C LEU A 78 0.40 10.34 -15.90
N ALA A 79 1.19 10.93 -15.00
CA ALA A 79 2.09 12.03 -15.34
C ALA A 79 3.19 11.59 -16.33
N MET A 80 3.74 10.37 -16.15
CA MET A 80 4.70 9.79 -17.10
C MET A 80 4.07 9.50 -18.46
N ALA A 81 2.85 8.97 -18.50
CA ALA A 81 2.12 8.73 -19.75
C ALA A 81 1.89 10.04 -20.53
N ALA A 82 1.36 11.07 -19.86
CA ALA A 82 1.15 12.38 -20.47
C ALA A 82 2.45 13.00 -20.99
N SER A 83 3.55 12.88 -20.23
CA SER A 83 4.86 13.40 -20.65
C SER A 83 5.46 12.63 -21.85
N ALA A 84 5.15 11.34 -21.98
CA ALA A 84 5.59 10.52 -23.11
C ALA A 84 4.80 10.84 -24.39
N GLU A 85 3.50 11.14 -24.28
CA GLU A 85 2.63 11.51 -25.40
C GLU A 85 3.04 12.83 -26.06
N THR A 86 3.57 13.78 -25.29
CA THR A 86 4.09 15.05 -25.84
C THR A 86 5.35 14.89 -26.71
N GLY A 87 5.96 13.70 -26.77
CA GLY A 87 6.98 13.33 -27.78
C GLY A 87 8.36 14.02 -27.69
N ASP A 88 8.49 15.11 -26.95
CA ASP A 88 9.71 15.93 -26.95
C ASP A 88 10.86 15.38 -26.10
N ASN A 89 10.66 14.30 -25.34
CA ASN A 89 11.67 13.81 -24.41
C ASN A 89 11.84 12.29 -24.43
N VAL A 90 12.77 11.80 -25.27
CA VAL A 90 13.15 10.38 -25.42
C VAL A 90 13.47 9.72 -24.07
N THR A 91 14.02 10.47 -23.12
CA THR A 91 14.32 9.97 -21.77
C THR A 91 13.05 9.67 -20.96
N GLN A 92 11.97 10.42 -21.16
CA GLN A 92 10.69 10.17 -20.48
C GLN A 92 9.95 8.97 -21.07
N ALA A 93 10.00 8.77 -22.39
CA ALA A 93 9.48 7.57 -23.03
C ALA A 93 10.17 6.30 -22.51
N GLN A 94 11.49 6.31 -22.37
CA GLN A 94 12.25 5.19 -21.79
C GLN A 94 11.90 4.91 -20.32
N ARG A 95 11.66 5.96 -19.52
CA ARG A 95 11.21 5.81 -18.11
C ARG A 95 9.81 5.19 -18.04
N PHE A 96 8.93 5.60 -18.95
CA PHE A 96 7.58 5.06 -19.04
C PHE A 96 7.57 3.58 -19.48
N ASP A 97 8.39 3.19 -20.46
CA ASP A 97 8.51 1.79 -20.87
C ASP A 97 9.02 0.90 -19.73
N LYS A 98 10.04 1.36 -18.99
CA LYS A 98 10.51 0.66 -17.78
C LYS A 98 9.43 0.54 -16.71
N PHE A 99 8.64 1.59 -16.50
CA PHE A 99 7.51 1.58 -15.57
C PHE A 99 6.44 0.57 -15.99
N ARG A 100 6.09 0.50 -17.28
CA ARG A 100 5.16 -0.49 -17.83
C ARG A 100 5.68 -1.91 -17.68
N GLN A 101 6.96 -2.13 -17.94
CA GLN A 101 7.58 -3.45 -17.78
C GLN A 101 7.56 -3.91 -16.31
N ALA A 102 7.92 -3.03 -15.36
CA ALA A 102 7.89 -3.33 -13.94
C ALA A 102 6.46 -3.62 -13.43
N THR A 103 5.47 -2.87 -13.92
CA THR A 103 4.05 -3.09 -13.59
C THR A 103 3.54 -4.40 -14.18
N GLY A 104 3.85 -4.67 -15.46
CA GLY A 104 3.51 -5.93 -16.13
C GLY A 104 4.10 -7.14 -15.42
N TYR A 105 5.36 -7.06 -14.98
CA TYR A 105 6.01 -8.12 -14.21
C TYR A 105 5.29 -8.42 -12.89
N ARG A 106 4.95 -7.39 -12.10
CA ARG A 106 4.18 -7.56 -10.86
C ARG A 106 2.81 -8.19 -11.11
N ASN A 107 2.10 -7.75 -12.14
CA ASN A 107 0.80 -8.31 -12.49
C ASN A 107 0.92 -9.77 -12.95
N SER A 108 1.97 -10.13 -13.69
CA SER A 108 2.23 -11.53 -14.08
C SER A 108 2.54 -12.44 -12.90
N ILE A 109 3.31 -11.95 -11.92
CA ILE A 109 3.53 -12.66 -10.64
C ILE A 109 2.19 -12.88 -9.96
N SER A 110 1.40 -11.82 -9.76
CA SER A 110 0.09 -11.93 -9.11
C SER A 110 -0.82 -12.94 -9.83
N LYS A 111 -0.81 -12.94 -11.17
CA LYS A 111 -1.58 -13.90 -11.95
C LYS A 111 -1.15 -15.35 -11.67
N ILE A 112 0.15 -15.63 -11.70
CA ILE A 112 0.68 -16.98 -11.45
C ILE A 112 0.35 -17.47 -10.02
N PHE A 113 0.43 -16.60 -9.02
CA PHE A 113 0.23 -17.00 -7.62
C PHE A 113 -1.25 -17.05 -7.19
N TYR A 114 -2.15 -16.34 -7.88
CA TYR A 114 -3.54 -16.18 -7.42
C TYR A 114 -4.61 -16.66 -8.41
N ASP A 115 -4.30 -16.94 -9.69
CA ASP A 115 -5.30 -17.52 -10.63
C ASP A 115 -5.64 -18.99 -10.32
N ASP A 116 -4.76 -19.74 -9.64
CA ASP A 116 -4.96 -21.16 -9.30
C ASP A 116 -5.74 -21.40 -7.97
N ILE A 117 -6.27 -20.35 -7.33
CA ILE A 117 -7.07 -20.44 -6.09
C ILE A 117 -8.56 -20.17 -6.36
N GLY A 118 -9.03 -20.49 -7.58
CA GLY A 118 -10.44 -20.40 -8.00
C GLY A 118 -11.27 -21.62 -7.64
#